data_AF-A0AA40ETX8-F1
#
_entry.id   AF-A0AA40ETX8-F1
#
_cell.length_a   1.000
_cell.length_b   1.000
_cell.length_c   1.000
_cell.angle_alpha   90.00
_cell.angle_beta   90.00
_cell.angle_gamma   90.00
#
_symmetry.space_group_name_H-M   'P 1'
#
loop_
_entity.id
_entity.type
_entity.pdbx_description
1 polymer ?
#
loop_
_entity_poly.entity_id
_entity_poly.type
_entity_poly.pdbx_seq_one_letter_code
_entity_poly.pdbx_strand_id
1 'polypeptide(L)'
;MKSLHLFLPFVTAVAAVDVRIWPQTGCSGSYHVICTNLNPNVCCSASDVENWDWHSAAFYGINPSWNINYRAHGGGRCRTLVMSQTVEFGNFWCLGDRGDAITVTGAGYSFVNRRRRSTGDEAQACARADTLVFEDGSKYNLTSLDDVTFTSLMKDVANGAGPAIDNLAEIRVE
;
A
#
# COMPACT_ATOMS: atom_id res chain seq x y z
N MET A 1 53.61 0.86 -8.80
CA MET A 1 52.76 1.49 -7.78
C MET A 1 51.31 1.47 -8.25
N LYS A 2 50.45 0.80 -7.46
CA LYS A 2 48.99 0.91 -7.29
C LYS A 2 48.10 1.21 -8.51
N SER A 3 47.44 0.15 -9.01
CA SER A 3 46.22 0.20 -9.82
C SER A 3 45.07 0.74 -8.97
N LEU A 4 44.48 1.86 -9.39
CA LEU A 4 43.31 2.48 -8.77
C LEU A 4 42.05 1.74 -9.28
N HIS A 5 41.51 0.83 -8.47
CA HIS A 5 40.23 0.18 -8.77
C HIS A 5 39.08 1.13 -8.39
N LEU A 6 38.43 1.69 -9.42
CA LEU A 6 37.22 2.48 -9.29
C LEU A 6 36.05 1.51 -9.00
N PHE A 7 35.67 1.38 -7.74
CA PHE A 7 34.45 0.68 -7.35
C PHE A 7 33.25 1.62 -7.60
N LEU A 8 32.52 1.41 -8.69
CA LEU A 8 31.18 2.00 -8.85
C LEU A 8 30.24 1.33 -7.83
N PRO A 9 29.62 2.06 -6.90
CA PRO A 9 28.55 1.50 -6.10
C PRO A 9 27.38 1.17 -7.03
N PHE A 10 27.06 -0.11 -7.14
CA PHE A 10 25.86 -0.58 -7.84
C PHE A 10 24.66 -0.19 -6.98
N VAL A 11 24.05 0.96 -7.26
CA VAL A 11 22.77 1.33 -6.65
C VAL A 11 21.75 0.33 -7.19
N THR A 12 21.42 -0.67 -6.40
CA THR A 12 20.29 -1.55 -6.70
C THR A 12 19.04 -0.69 -6.62
N ALA A 13 18.53 -0.25 -7.76
CA ALA A 13 17.19 0.28 -7.85
C ALA A 13 16.23 -0.84 -7.45
N VAL A 14 15.81 -0.85 -6.18
CA VAL A 14 14.65 -1.62 -5.76
C VAL A 14 13.51 -0.96 -6.51
N ALA A 15 13.02 -1.59 -7.58
CA ALA A 15 11.84 -1.06 -8.22
C ALA A 15 10.71 -1.10 -7.18
N ALA A 16 10.13 0.06 -7.00
CA ALA A 16 9.30 0.35 -5.87
C ALA A 16 7.84 0.16 -6.30
N VAL A 17 7.09 -0.64 -5.53
CA VAL A 17 5.72 -1.01 -5.86
C VAL A 17 4.80 -0.01 -5.17
N ASP A 18 3.89 0.59 -5.92
CA ASP A 18 2.83 1.39 -5.31
C ASP A 18 1.71 0.46 -4.87
N VAL A 19 1.31 0.57 -3.61
CA VAL A 19 0.18 -0.17 -3.05
C VAL A 19 -0.99 0.78 -2.89
N ARG A 20 -2.14 0.45 -3.48
CA ARG A 20 -3.36 1.24 -3.39
C ARG A 20 -4.45 0.44 -2.69
N ILE A 21 -5.17 1.05 -1.75
CA ILE A 21 -6.22 0.38 -0.99
C ILE A 21 -7.54 1.09 -1.27
N TRP A 22 -8.56 0.30 -1.59
CA TRP A 22 -9.82 0.76 -2.16
C TRP A 22 -11.02 0.38 -1.28
N PRO A 23 -12.05 1.24 -1.20
CA PRO A 23 -13.22 1.00 -0.37
C PRO A 23 -14.19 -0.02 -0.99
N GLN A 24 -14.06 -0.38 -2.27
CA GLN A 24 -14.91 -1.39 -2.90
C GLN A 24 -14.07 -2.60 -3.36
N THR A 25 -14.74 -3.69 -3.75
CA THR A 25 -14.09 -4.83 -4.38
C THR A 25 -13.60 -4.47 -5.79
N GLY A 26 -12.75 -5.30 -6.39
CA GLY A 26 -12.26 -5.04 -7.75
C GLY A 26 -11.30 -3.86 -7.89
N CYS A 27 -10.69 -3.40 -6.79
CA CYS A 27 -9.76 -2.26 -6.79
C CYS A 27 -10.37 -1.02 -7.42
N SER A 28 -11.59 -0.72 -6.99
CA SER A 28 -12.45 0.33 -7.52
C SER A 28 -13.08 1.16 -6.39
N GLY A 29 -13.67 2.30 -6.75
CA GLY A 29 -14.35 3.20 -5.82
C GLY A 29 -14.10 4.67 -6.15
N SER A 30 -14.75 5.55 -5.38
CA SER A 30 -14.66 7.01 -5.54
C SER A 30 -13.42 7.64 -4.92
N TYR A 31 -12.65 6.87 -4.15
CA TYR A 31 -11.36 7.28 -3.59
C TYR A 31 -10.50 6.06 -3.28
N HIS A 32 -9.21 6.28 -3.08
CA HIS A 32 -8.26 5.28 -2.58
C HIS A 32 -7.09 5.95 -1.88
N VAL A 33 -6.41 5.19 -1.04
CA VAL A 33 -5.13 5.60 -0.43
C VAL A 33 -3.98 4.86 -1.08
N ILE A 34 -2.79 5.48 -1.04
CA ILE A 34 -1.57 4.95 -1.65
C ILE A 34 -0.45 4.94 -0.60
N CYS A 35 0.35 3.88 -0.60
CA CYS A 35 1.74 3.96 -0.18
C CYS A 35 2.61 3.91 -1.43
N THR A 36 3.24 5.03 -1.74
CA THR A 36 4.13 5.16 -2.88
C THR A 36 5.46 4.51 -2.60
N ASN A 37 6.05 3.92 -3.63
CA ASN A 37 7.38 3.33 -3.57
C ASN A 37 7.59 2.37 -2.38
N LEU A 38 6.61 1.51 -2.09
CA LEU A 38 6.67 0.61 -0.96
C LEU A 38 7.80 -0.41 -1.15
N ASN A 39 8.61 -0.60 -0.12
CA ASN A 39 9.66 -1.62 -0.10
C ASN A 39 9.07 -3.04 0.09
N PRO A 40 9.74 -4.08 -0.40
CA PRO A 40 9.33 -5.46 -0.11
C PRO A 40 9.39 -5.71 1.40
N ASN A 41 8.46 -6.52 1.91
CA ASN A 41 8.30 -6.79 3.34
C ASN A 41 7.96 -5.56 4.19
N VAL A 42 7.42 -4.50 3.58
CA VAL A 42 6.72 -3.41 4.27
C VAL A 42 5.24 -3.52 3.93
N CYS A 43 4.37 -3.28 4.90
CA CYS A 43 2.93 -3.26 4.70
C CYS A 43 2.45 -1.81 4.70
N CYS A 44 1.62 -1.48 3.72
CA CYS A 44 0.89 -0.24 3.63
C CYS A 44 -0.38 -0.34 4.48
N SER A 45 -0.54 0.52 5.47
CA SER A 45 -1.74 0.62 6.29
C SER A 45 -2.62 1.78 5.79
N ALA A 46 -3.84 1.46 5.40
CA ALA A 46 -4.84 2.44 5.00
C ALA A 46 -5.54 3.10 6.20
N SER A 47 -5.49 2.45 7.36
CA SER A 47 -6.07 2.96 8.59
C SER A 47 -5.42 2.30 9.81
N ASP A 48 -5.22 3.10 10.86
CA ASP A 48 -4.91 2.59 12.20
C ASP A 48 -6.14 1.98 12.89
N VAL A 49 -7.33 2.14 12.31
CA VAL A 49 -8.60 1.65 12.86
C VAL A 49 -8.88 0.21 12.39
N GLU A 50 -9.32 -0.62 13.33
CA GLU A 50 -9.51 -2.06 13.15
C GLU A 50 -10.63 -2.45 12.17
N ASN A 51 -11.71 -1.66 12.13
CA ASN A 51 -12.97 -1.98 11.44
C ASN A 51 -13.29 -0.98 10.33
N TRP A 52 -12.36 -0.81 9.39
CA TRP A 52 -12.59 0.05 8.23
C TRP A 52 -13.07 -0.76 7.02
N ASP A 53 -14.05 -0.23 6.30
CA ASP A 53 -14.63 -0.82 5.08
C ASP A 53 -13.75 -0.61 3.84
N TRP A 54 -12.51 -1.07 3.93
CA TRP A 54 -11.65 -1.26 2.77
C TRP A 54 -11.85 -2.68 2.24
N HIS A 55 -12.06 -2.81 0.93
CA HIS A 55 -12.50 -4.08 0.35
C HIS A 55 -11.56 -4.68 -0.70
N SER A 56 -10.53 -3.95 -1.10
CA SER A 56 -9.51 -4.48 -2.00
C SER A 56 -8.19 -3.72 -1.93
N ALA A 57 -7.14 -4.35 -2.43
CA ALA A 57 -5.81 -3.74 -2.53
C ALA A 57 -5.17 -4.04 -3.89
N ALA A 58 -4.66 -3.01 -4.53
CA ALA A 58 -3.99 -3.05 -5.81
C ALA A 58 -2.49 -2.81 -5.67
N PHE A 59 -1.72 -3.43 -6.55
CA PHE A 59 -0.26 -3.30 -6.61
C PHE A 59 0.13 -2.86 -8.03
N TYR A 60 0.93 -1.80 -8.14
CA TYR A 60 1.35 -1.19 -9.40
C TYR A 60 2.88 -1.07 -9.49
N GLY A 61 3.39 -0.86 -10.70
CA GLY A 61 4.83 -0.71 -10.92
C GLY A 61 5.60 -2.03 -10.81
N ILE A 62 4.90 -3.16 -10.93
CA ILE A 62 5.48 -4.48 -10.82
C ILE A 62 6.25 -4.81 -12.10
N ASN A 63 7.48 -5.31 -11.98
CA ASN A 63 8.17 -5.87 -13.12
C ASN A 63 7.55 -7.24 -13.47
N PRO A 64 7.13 -7.48 -14.73
CA PRO A 64 6.56 -8.76 -15.13
C PRO A 64 7.47 -9.97 -14.89
N SER A 65 8.79 -9.81 -14.76
CA SER A 65 9.68 -10.95 -14.47
C SER A 65 9.73 -11.35 -12.99
N TRP A 66 9.02 -10.65 -12.10
CA TRP A 66 9.05 -10.91 -10.68
C TRP A 66 8.09 -12.01 -10.26
N ASN A 67 8.51 -12.79 -9.26
CA ASN A 67 7.67 -13.74 -8.55
C ASN A 67 7.37 -13.15 -7.17
N ILE A 68 6.13 -12.71 -6.96
CA ILE A 68 5.73 -11.93 -5.79
C ILE A 68 4.61 -12.63 -5.04
N ASN A 69 4.74 -12.63 -3.72
CA ASN A 69 3.66 -12.93 -2.81
C ASN A 69 3.00 -11.62 -2.37
N TYR A 70 1.77 -11.40 -2.82
CA TYR A 70 0.92 -10.29 -2.41
C TYR A 70 0.15 -10.67 -1.15
N ARG A 71 -0.04 -9.72 -0.25
CA ARG A 71 -0.66 -9.93 1.06
C ARG A 71 -1.63 -8.81 1.36
N ALA A 72 -2.81 -9.19 1.87
CA ALA A 72 -3.79 -8.29 2.43
C ALA A 72 -3.93 -8.59 3.92
N HIS A 73 -4.09 -7.53 4.71
CA HIS A 73 -4.13 -7.55 6.15
C HIS A 73 -5.40 -6.87 6.68
N GLY A 74 -6.05 -7.48 7.66
CA GLY A 74 -7.15 -6.93 8.45
C GLY A 74 -6.70 -6.56 9.86
N GLY A 75 -7.61 -5.95 10.62
CA GLY A 75 -7.41 -5.67 12.04
C GLY A 75 -6.65 -4.38 12.36
N GLY A 76 -6.49 -3.48 11.38
CA GLY A 76 -5.71 -2.24 11.52
C GLY A 76 -4.21 -2.50 11.54
N ARG A 77 -3.41 -1.49 11.15
CA ARG A 77 -1.94 -1.49 11.26
C ARG A 77 -1.25 -2.76 10.76
N CYS A 78 -1.79 -3.38 9.70
CA CYS A 78 -1.24 -4.60 9.10
C CYS A 78 -1.13 -5.82 10.04
N ARG A 79 -2.01 -5.90 11.05
CA ARG A 79 -1.90 -6.87 12.14
C ARG A 79 -2.15 -8.32 11.73
N THR A 80 -3.24 -8.58 11.02
CA THR A 80 -3.70 -9.96 10.74
C THR A 80 -3.66 -10.21 9.24
N LEU A 81 -2.91 -11.20 8.78
CA LEU A 81 -2.98 -11.63 7.38
C LEU A 81 -4.36 -12.23 7.10
N VAL A 82 -5.12 -11.62 6.18
CA VAL A 82 -6.46 -12.10 5.77
C VAL A 82 -6.44 -12.79 4.42
N MET A 83 -5.50 -12.41 3.54
CA MET A 83 -5.33 -13.05 2.25
C MET A 83 -3.87 -12.98 1.80
N SER A 84 -3.41 -14.03 1.13
CA SER A 84 -2.12 -14.04 0.46
C SER A 84 -2.24 -14.76 -0.87
N GLN A 85 -1.59 -14.23 -1.90
CA GLN A 85 -1.58 -14.82 -3.21
C GLN A 85 -0.21 -14.64 -3.85
N THR A 86 0.36 -15.74 -4.32
CA THR A 86 1.56 -15.70 -5.14
C THR A 86 1.14 -15.63 -6.59
N VAL A 87 1.63 -14.61 -7.30
CA VAL A 87 1.42 -14.50 -8.74
C VAL A 87 2.77 -14.39 -9.41
N GLU A 88 2.92 -15.21 -10.43
CA GLU A 88 4.04 -15.12 -11.35
C GLU A 88 3.56 -14.27 -12.53
N PHE A 89 4.32 -13.23 -12.83
CA PHE A 89 4.12 -12.37 -13.99
C PHE A 89 2.93 -11.39 -13.90
N GLY A 90 3.15 -10.16 -14.38
CA GLY A 90 2.17 -9.06 -14.38
C GLY A 90 2.79 -7.73 -13.96
N ASN A 91 2.20 -6.63 -14.41
CA ASN A 91 2.58 -5.27 -14.00
C ASN A 91 1.58 -4.65 -13.00
N PHE A 92 0.46 -5.33 -12.79
CA PHE A 92 -0.65 -4.95 -11.92
C PHE A 92 -1.24 -6.21 -11.28
N TRP A 93 -1.63 -6.11 -10.01
CA TRP A 93 -2.42 -7.15 -9.36
C TRP A 93 -3.47 -6.53 -8.43
N CYS A 94 -4.69 -7.09 -8.43
CA CYS A 94 -5.76 -6.70 -7.52
C CYS A 94 -6.14 -7.86 -6.59
N LEU A 95 -5.95 -7.66 -5.30
CA LEU A 95 -6.49 -8.51 -4.24
C LEU A 95 -7.91 -8.04 -3.91
N GLY A 96 -8.90 -8.92 -4.08
CA GLY A 96 -10.33 -8.59 -3.90
C GLY A 96 -11.11 -8.44 -5.23
N ASP A 97 -10.52 -8.88 -6.35
CA ASP A 97 -11.13 -8.80 -7.68
C ASP A 97 -12.22 -9.86 -7.96
N ARG A 98 -12.28 -10.93 -7.14
CA ARG A 98 -13.18 -12.07 -7.39
C ARG A 98 -14.60 -11.90 -6.85
N GLY A 99 -14.99 -10.68 -6.47
CA GLY A 99 -16.30 -10.40 -5.88
C GLY A 99 -16.44 -10.76 -4.40
N ASP A 100 -15.49 -11.50 -3.81
CA ASP A 100 -15.42 -11.73 -2.37
C ASP A 100 -14.93 -10.45 -1.67
N ALA A 101 -15.82 -9.82 -0.89
CA ALA A 101 -15.45 -8.69 -0.05
C ALA A 101 -14.53 -9.16 1.08
N ILE A 102 -13.23 -8.90 0.93
CA ILE A 102 -12.25 -9.06 2.00
C ILE A 102 -12.13 -7.74 2.75
N THR A 103 -12.17 -7.74 4.08
CA THR A 103 -11.90 -6.52 4.85
C THR A 103 -10.38 -6.31 4.94
N VAL A 104 -9.87 -5.23 4.34
CA VAL A 104 -8.43 -4.98 4.14
C VAL A 104 -7.99 -3.65 4.73
N THR A 105 -7.52 -3.65 5.96
CA THR A 105 -6.93 -2.45 6.59
C THR A 105 -5.48 -2.16 6.18
N GLY A 106 -4.83 -3.09 5.48
CA GLY A 106 -3.48 -2.89 4.96
C GLY A 106 -3.07 -3.94 3.93
N ALA A 107 -2.03 -3.66 3.14
CA ALA A 107 -1.55 -4.58 2.12
C ALA A 107 -0.04 -4.44 1.89
N GLY A 108 0.62 -5.52 1.51
CA GLY A 108 2.05 -5.52 1.25
C GLY A 108 2.47 -6.66 0.35
N TYR A 109 3.75 -6.69 -0.01
CA TYR A 109 4.29 -7.70 -0.89
C TYR A 109 5.64 -8.23 -0.42
N SER A 110 6.07 -9.36 -0.98
CA SER A 110 7.40 -9.91 -0.79
C SER A 110 7.86 -10.68 -2.03
N PHE A 111 9.17 -10.72 -2.27
CA PHE A 111 9.71 -11.55 -3.33
C PHE A 111 9.74 -13.02 -2.89
N VAL A 112 9.22 -13.90 -3.75
CA VAL A 112 9.26 -15.34 -3.51
C VAL A 112 10.65 -15.86 -3.86
N ASN A 113 11.49 -16.02 -2.85
CA ASN A 113 12.80 -16.64 -3.02
C ASN A 113 12.73 -18.15 -2.78
N ARG A 114 13.10 -18.96 -3.78
CA ARG A 114 13.14 -20.43 -3.71
C ARG A 114 14.08 -21.01 -2.63
N ARG A 115 14.86 -20.19 -1.91
CA ARG A 115 15.90 -20.66 -0.96
C ARG A 115 15.63 -20.46 0.51
N ARG A 116 14.52 -19.85 0.92
CA ARG A 116 14.07 -19.89 2.32
C ARG A 116 12.57 -20.08 2.33
N ARG A 117 12.11 -21.19 2.90
CA ARG A 117 10.73 -21.36 3.35
C ARG A 117 10.44 -20.14 4.22
N SER A 118 9.60 -19.22 3.75
CA SER A 118 9.14 -18.10 4.57
C SER A 118 8.35 -18.71 5.73
N THR A 119 9.03 -18.95 6.83
CA THR A 119 8.35 -19.02 8.12
C THR A 119 7.58 -17.71 8.24
N GLY A 120 6.26 -17.82 8.37
CA GLY A 120 5.41 -16.67 8.67
C GLY A 120 5.98 -15.89 9.86
N ASP A 121 5.62 -14.61 9.89
CA ASP A 121 5.89 -13.68 11.00
C ASP A 121 7.35 -13.19 11.15
N GLU A 122 8.00 -12.79 10.06
CA GLU A 122 8.88 -11.62 10.22
C GLU A 122 7.95 -10.43 10.52
N ALA A 123 8.17 -9.75 11.64
CA ALA A 123 7.43 -8.55 12.01
C ALA A 123 7.55 -7.54 10.86
N GLN A 124 6.51 -7.48 10.03
CA GLN A 124 6.51 -6.65 8.84
C GLN A 124 6.46 -5.21 9.31
N ALA A 125 7.38 -4.37 8.82
CA ALA A 125 7.28 -2.94 9.06
C ALA A 125 5.95 -2.44 8.50
N CYS A 126 5.25 -1.62 9.27
CA CYS A 126 3.95 -1.09 8.91
C CYS A 126 4.13 0.40 8.62
N ALA A 127 3.95 0.79 7.36
CA ALA A 127 3.98 2.17 6.90
C ALA A 127 2.55 2.65 6.68
N ARG A 128 2.23 3.85 7.15
CA ARG A 128 0.94 4.49 6.87
C ARG A 128 0.89 4.97 5.42
N ALA A 129 -0.29 4.98 4.83
CA ALA A 129 -0.52 5.60 3.53
C ALA A 129 -0.02 7.05 3.51
N ASP A 130 0.60 7.43 2.39
CA ASP A 130 1.21 8.74 2.18
C ASP A 130 0.35 9.64 1.28
N THR A 131 -0.59 9.08 0.54
CA THR A 131 -1.40 9.83 -0.42
C THR A 131 -2.85 9.36 -0.39
N LEU A 132 -3.79 10.30 -0.40
CA LEU A 132 -5.21 10.08 -0.65
C LEU A 132 -5.54 10.60 -2.05
N VAL A 133 -6.31 9.84 -2.83
CA VAL A 133 -6.72 10.19 -4.18
C VAL A 133 -8.22 10.01 -4.34
N PHE A 134 -8.89 11.01 -4.92
CA PHE A 134 -10.32 10.97 -5.24
C PHE A 134 -10.57 10.68 -6.72
N GLU A 135 -11.83 10.38 -7.05
CA GLU A 135 -12.29 10.07 -8.42
C GLU A 135 -12.04 11.20 -9.42
N ASP A 136 -12.09 12.46 -8.97
CA ASP A 136 -11.79 13.64 -9.78
C ASP A 136 -10.27 13.79 -10.10
N GLY A 137 -9.45 12.89 -9.56
CA GLY A 137 -7.99 12.89 -9.69
C GLY A 137 -7.27 13.77 -8.66
N SER A 138 -7.99 14.46 -7.78
CA SER A 138 -7.40 15.26 -6.71
C SER A 138 -6.59 14.38 -5.76
N LYS A 139 -5.35 14.77 -5.49
CA LYS A 139 -4.42 14.05 -4.61
C LYS A 139 -4.10 14.89 -3.38
N TYR A 140 -3.91 14.23 -2.25
CA TYR A 140 -3.60 14.87 -0.97
C TYR A 140 -2.50 14.10 -0.24
N ASN A 141 -1.47 14.82 0.23
CA ASN A 141 -0.34 14.29 0.97
C ASN A 141 -0.73 14.06 2.44
N LEU A 142 -0.58 12.83 2.91
CA LEU A 142 -0.95 12.37 4.25
C LEU A 142 0.27 12.25 5.18
N THR A 143 1.49 12.49 4.69
CA THR A 143 2.73 12.28 5.46
C THR A 143 2.90 13.28 6.60
N SER A 144 2.37 14.49 6.47
CA SER A 144 2.46 15.55 7.48
C SER A 144 1.36 15.48 8.55
N LEU A 145 0.35 14.63 8.36
CA LEU A 145 -0.77 14.53 9.29
C LEU A 145 -0.36 13.72 10.53
N ASP A 146 -0.77 14.17 11.72
CA ASP A 146 -0.71 13.31 12.90
C ASP A 146 -1.79 12.22 12.83
N ASP A 147 -1.69 11.20 13.69
CA ASP A 147 -2.57 10.03 13.66
C ASP A 147 -4.06 10.39 13.92
N VAL A 148 -4.32 11.42 14.72
CA VAL A 148 -5.68 11.88 15.03
C VAL A 148 -6.29 12.55 13.80
N THR A 149 -5.55 13.48 13.19
CA THR A 149 -5.99 14.18 11.98
C THR A 149 -6.15 13.22 10.80
N PHE A 150 -5.22 12.29 10.62
CA PHE A 150 -5.33 11.23 9.62
C PHE A 150 -6.61 10.41 9.82
N THR A 151 -6.85 9.93 11.04
CA THR A 151 -8.04 9.11 11.34
C THR A 151 -9.33 9.89 11.12
N SER A 152 -9.37 11.17 11.49
CA SER A 152 -10.55 12.02 11.28
C SER A 152 -10.81 12.23 9.80
N LEU A 153 -9.78 12.61 9.04
CA LEU A 153 -9.87 12.82 7.59
C LEU A 153 -10.44 11.58 6.90
N MET A 154 -9.88 10.40 7.21
CA MET A 154 -10.36 9.17 6.61
C MET A 154 -11.85 8.97 6.92
N LYS A 155 -12.31 9.30 8.14
CA LYS A 155 -13.70 9.03 8.56
C LYS A 155 -14.66 9.92 7.78
N ASP A 156 -14.30 11.17 7.60
CA ASP A 156 -15.07 12.12 6.81
C ASP A 156 -15.20 11.61 5.37
N VAL A 157 -14.09 11.20 4.76
CA VAL A 157 -14.04 10.67 3.40
C VAL A 157 -14.90 9.41 3.25
N ALA A 158 -14.85 8.49 4.22
CA ALA A 158 -15.67 7.28 4.20
C ALA A 158 -17.17 7.58 4.30
N ASN A 159 -17.55 8.65 5.01
CA ASN A 159 -18.94 9.08 5.10
C ASN A 159 -19.43 9.86 3.88
N GLY A 160 -18.59 10.01 2.84
CA GLY A 160 -18.90 10.82 1.67
C GLY A 160 -18.90 12.32 1.96
N ALA A 161 -18.46 12.73 3.15
CA ALA A 161 -18.09 14.11 3.36
C ALA A 161 -16.82 14.36 2.56
N GLY A 162 -16.83 15.43 1.76
CA GLY A 162 -15.59 15.99 1.28
C GLY A 162 -14.66 16.21 2.48
N PRO A 163 -13.36 16.12 2.29
CA PRO A 163 -12.44 16.32 3.41
C PRO A 163 -12.81 17.69 4.04
N ALA A 164 -12.97 17.72 5.37
CA ALA A 164 -13.41 18.91 6.11
C ALA A 164 -12.31 19.41 7.06
N ILE A 165 -11.05 19.13 6.70
CA ILE A 165 -9.90 19.61 7.44
C ILE A 165 -9.61 21.06 7.02
N ASP A 166 -9.41 21.95 8.00
CA ASP A 166 -9.22 23.39 7.77
C ASP A 166 -8.05 23.73 6.82
N ASN A 167 -7.13 22.78 6.60
CA ASN A 167 -5.91 22.94 5.79
C ASN A 167 -5.85 22.04 4.54
N LEU A 168 -6.99 21.66 3.97
CA LEU A 168 -7.04 20.82 2.77
C LEU A 168 -6.25 21.31 1.58
N ALA A 169 -6.29 22.61 1.35
CA ALA A 169 -5.54 23.24 0.28
C ALA A 169 -4.02 23.09 0.50
N GLU A 170 -3.57 23.03 1.76
CA GLU A 170 -2.14 22.92 2.11
C GLU A 170 -1.59 21.52 1.89
N ILE A 171 -2.42 20.48 1.98
CA ILE A 171 -2.00 19.10 1.73
C ILE A 171 -2.30 18.62 0.30
N ARG A 172 -2.96 19.42 -0.54
CA ARG A 172 -3.23 19.06 -1.94
C ARG A 172 -1.92 18.96 -2.73
N VAL A 173 -1.80 17.93 -3.55
CA VAL A 173 -0.66 17.70 -4.45
C VAL A 173 -1.14 17.92 -5.89
N GLU A 174 -0.42 18.76 -6.64
CA GLU A 174 -0.66 19.04 -8.07
C GLU A 174 -0.34 17.85 -8.97
#